data_AF-A0A7J6KMK6-F1
#
_entry.id   AF-A0A7J6KMK6-F1
#
_cell.length_a   1.000
_cell.length_b   1.000
_cell.length_c   1.000
_cell.angle_alpha   90.00
_cell.angle_beta   90.00
_cell.angle_gamma   90.00
#
_symmetry.space_group_name_H-M   'P 1'
#
loop_
_entity.id
_entity.type
_entity.pdbx_description
1 polymer ?
#
loop_
_entity_poly.entity_id
_entity_poly.type
_entity_poly.pdbx_seq_one_letter_code
_entity_poly.pdbx_strand_id
1 'polypeptide(L)'
;YMIIDFNKFSPNKPLSENLLWVVESVPGLTIGADLTEALRWGYWASYNSPYFPEVRKISGYDGAYNKTHNPSFTFDLAARGEIFRRDSHLAASTSELRELHVGISAKECGMNLNCISRMEQPLSTSDRVMDLAELIRSNRYTEDPFSRSDPTLALCARGDLSDGTPLANGCYDTKATNYSWGYQHMRSVIQAGPTMYGPDLKPFNWEEYEKKENRTAASHRGLPNE
;
A
#
# COMPACT_ATOMS: atom_id res chain seq x y z
N TYR A 1 11.55 6.83 -8.17
CA TYR A 1 10.73 8.05 -8.12
C TYR A 1 9.57 7.91 -9.08
N MET A 2 8.41 8.44 -8.70
CA MET A 2 7.22 8.56 -9.55
C MET A 2 6.85 10.04 -9.55
N ILE A 3 6.79 10.66 -10.73
CA ILE A 3 6.46 12.06 -10.92
C ILE A 3 5.16 12.11 -11.68
N ILE A 4 4.12 12.66 -11.04
CA ILE A 4 2.79 12.81 -11.64
C ILE A 4 2.59 14.28 -11.98
N ASP A 5 2.46 14.61 -13.26
CA ASP A 5 2.15 15.96 -13.73
C ASP A 5 0.63 16.15 -13.85
N PHE A 6 0.00 16.63 -12.77
CA PHE A 6 -1.43 16.90 -12.77
C PHE A 6 -1.86 18.00 -13.77
N ASN A 7 -0.95 18.79 -14.34
CA ASN A 7 -1.29 19.69 -15.45
C ASN A 7 -1.65 18.92 -16.74
N LYS A 8 -1.19 17.67 -16.87
CA LYS A 8 -1.52 16.77 -17.98
C LYS A 8 -2.78 15.93 -17.72
N PHE A 9 -3.35 16.02 -16.51
CA PHE A 9 -4.55 15.30 -16.14
C PHE A 9 -5.80 16.16 -16.38
N SER A 10 -6.76 15.62 -17.13
CA SER A 10 -8.08 16.22 -17.31
C SER A 10 -9.14 15.18 -16.98
N PRO A 11 -9.99 15.40 -15.96
CA PRO A 11 -11.04 14.46 -15.61
C PRO A 11 -11.93 14.10 -16.81
N ASN A 12 -12.31 12.83 -16.91
CA ASN A 12 -13.16 12.29 -17.99
C ASN A 12 -12.57 12.44 -19.40
N LYS A 13 -11.24 12.55 -19.53
CA LYS A 13 -10.52 12.53 -20.80
C LYS A 13 -9.45 11.42 -20.81
N PRO A 14 -9.04 10.93 -21.99
CA PRO A 14 -7.91 10.01 -22.08
C PRO A 14 -6.64 10.59 -21.45
N LEU A 15 -5.83 9.74 -20.84
CA LEU A 15 -4.57 10.16 -20.20
C LEU A 15 -3.55 10.58 -21.27
N SER A 16 -3.11 11.84 -21.20
CA SER A 16 -2.11 12.41 -22.09
C SER A 16 -0.72 11.94 -21.70
N GLU A 17 0.14 11.72 -22.70
CA GLU A 17 1.56 11.40 -22.50
C GLU A 17 2.23 12.40 -21.54
N ASN A 18 3.26 11.92 -20.84
CA ASN A 18 4.01 12.60 -19.78
C ASN A 18 3.21 12.87 -18.50
N LEU A 19 2.06 12.22 -18.31
CA LEU A 19 1.34 12.28 -17.03
C LEU A 19 2.11 11.60 -15.90
N LEU A 20 2.72 10.44 -16.17
CA LEU A 20 3.54 9.72 -15.20
C LEU A 20 4.94 9.47 -15.74
N TRP A 21 5.94 10.02 -15.06
CA TRP A 21 7.34 9.64 -15.24
C TRP A 21 7.81 8.77 -14.09
N VAL A 22 8.45 7.65 -14.42
CA VAL A 22 9.10 6.79 -13.44
C VAL A 22 10.59 6.86 -13.67
N VAL A 23 11.33 7.13 -12.59
CA VAL A 23 12.79 7.26 -12.60
C VAL A 23 13.37 6.36 -11.54
N GLU A 24 14.25 5.45 -11.93
CA GLU A 24 15.00 4.57 -11.03
C GLU A 24 16.49 4.90 -11.11
N SER A 25 17.16 4.86 -9.96
CA SER A 25 18.56 5.23 -9.85
C SER A 25 19.29 4.31 -8.90
N VAL A 26 20.49 3.93 -9.29
CA VAL A 26 21.47 3.14 -8.56
C VAL A 26 22.85 3.72 -8.82
N PRO A 27 23.89 3.39 -8.02
CA PRO A 27 25.24 3.91 -8.25
C PRO A 27 25.70 3.68 -9.70
N GLY A 28 25.93 4.79 -10.43
CA GLY A 28 26.39 4.76 -11.82
C GLY A 28 25.33 4.58 -12.90
N LEU A 29 24.04 4.45 -12.57
CA LEU A 29 22.96 4.32 -13.55
C LEU A 29 21.67 5.00 -13.07
N THR A 30 21.10 5.85 -13.93
CA THR A 30 19.76 6.42 -13.75
C THR A 30 18.98 6.23 -15.04
N ILE A 31 17.78 5.64 -14.93
CA ILE A 31 16.87 5.43 -16.06
C ILE A 31 15.54 6.10 -15.72
N GLY A 32 14.98 6.82 -16.68
CA GLY A 32 13.66 7.42 -16.58
C GLY A 32 12.86 7.23 -17.86
N ALA A 33 11.57 6.92 -17.72
CA ALA A 33 10.64 6.79 -18.84
C ALA A 33 9.25 7.31 -18.49
N ASP A 34 8.53 7.76 -19.52
CA ASP A 34 7.09 8.02 -19.44
C ASP A 34 6.33 6.68 -19.39
N LEU A 35 5.67 6.41 -18.27
CA LEU A 35 4.85 5.21 -18.05
C LEU A 35 3.35 5.55 -17.96
N THR A 36 2.93 6.64 -18.60
CA THR A 36 1.51 6.98 -18.75
C THR A 36 0.71 5.85 -19.38
N GLU A 37 1.30 5.08 -20.30
CA GLU A 37 0.61 3.93 -20.92
C GLU A 37 0.21 2.89 -19.88
N ALA A 38 1.07 2.58 -18.91
CA ALA A 38 0.75 1.65 -17.83
C ALA A 38 -0.43 2.16 -16.96
N LEU A 39 -0.50 3.48 -16.71
CA LEU A 39 -1.65 4.08 -16.01
C LEU A 39 -2.96 3.94 -16.78
N ARG A 40 -2.94 3.90 -18.12
CA ARG A 40 -4.16 3.69 -18.91
C ARG A 40 -4.78 2.32 -18.67
N TRP A 41 -4.00 1.34 -18.21
CA TRP A 41 -4.49 0.02 -17.83
C TRP A 41 -5.07 -0.04 -16.42
N GLY A 42 -4.88 1.00 -15.60
CA GLY A 42 -5.61 1.19 -14.35
C GLY A 42 -4.76 1.77 -13.22
N TYR A 43 -3.54 1.29 -13.03
CA TYR A 43 -2.70 1.70 -11.90
C TYR A 43 -1.21 1.54 -12.19
N TRP A 44 -0.39 2.20 -11.38
CA TRP A 44 1.05 1.98 -11.29
C TRP A 44 1.40 1.71 -9.83
N ALA A 45 2.09 0.60 -9.55
CA ALA A 45 2.50 0.23 -8.21
C ALA A 45 4.02 0.25 -8.05
N SER A 46 4.46 0.55 -6.84
CA SER A 46 5.88 0.55 -6.46
C SER A 46 6.03 -0.10 -5.09
N TYR A 47 6.93 -1.07 -4.98
CA TYR A 47 7.02 -1.95 -3.80
C TYR A 47 8.44 -2.50 -3.61
N ASN A 48 9.45 -1.63 -3.76
CA ASN A 48 10.87 -1.95 -3.58
C ASN A 48 11.41 -3.06 -4.52
N SER A 49 10.78 -3.26 -5.67
CA SER A 49 11.31 -4.07 -6.76
C SER A 49 11.53 -3.13 -7.95
N PRO A 50 12.75 -3.05 -8.54
CA PRO A 50 12.99 -2.19 -9.68
C PRO A 50 12.19 -2.67 -10.88
N TYR A 51 11.66 -1.75 -11.67
CA TYR A 51 10.89 -2.04 -12.87
C TYR A 51 11.81 -2.20 -14.09
N PHE A 52 12.77 -1.29 -14.27
CA PHE A 52 13.59 -1.28 -15.49
C PHE A 52 14.56 -2.46 -15.50
N PRO A 53 14.60 -3.28 -16.57
CA PRO A 53 15.44 -4.49 -16.64
C PRO A 53 16.92 -4.24 -16.35
N GLU A 54 17.48 -3.14 -16.85
CA GLU A 54 18.88 -2.77 -16.62
C GLU A 54 19.15 -2.48 -15.15
N VAL A 55 18.23 -1.77 -14.48
CA VAL A 55 18.33 -1.45 -13.04
C VAL A 55 18.20 -2.72 -12.22
N ARG A 56 17.24 -3.60 -12.54
CA ARG A 56 17.10 -4.92 -11.89
C ARG A 56 18.37 -5.76 -11.98
N LYS A 57 18.94 -5.84 -13.19
CA LYS A 57 20.15 -6.62 -13.47
C LYS A 57 21.34 -6.11 -12.67
N ILE A 58 21.64 -4.80 -12.73
CA ILE A 58 22.80 -4.23 -12.04
C ILE A 58 22.62 -4.22 -10.51
N SER A 59 21.38 -4.11 -10.01
CA SER A 59 21.04 -4.21 -8.59
C SER A 59 21.10 -5.65 -8.05
N GLY A 60 21.34 -6.64 -8.90
CA GLY A 60 21.48 -8.05 -8.50
C GLY A 60 20.18 -8.82 -8.33
N TYR A 61 19.01 -8.25 -8.64
CA TYR A 61 17.71 -8.93 -8.52
C TYR A 61 17.65 -10.17 -9.42
N ASP A 62 18.05 -10.03 -10.67
CA ASP A 62 18.05 -11.15 -11.63
C ASP A 62 19.03 -12.26 -11.20
N GLY A 63 20.19 -11.88 -10.66
CA GLY A 63 21.16 -12.82 -10.11
C GLY A 63 20.64 -13.57 -8.88
N ALA A 64 19.91 -12.89 -7.99
CA ALA A 64 19.30 -13.49 -6.82
C ALA A 64 18.15 -14.43 -7.20
N TYR A 65 17.31 -14.04 -8.16
CA TYR A 65 16.25 -14.88 -8.70
C TYR A 65 16.82 -16.15 -9.35
N ASN A 66 17.81 -16.03 -10.24
CA ASN A 66 18.40 -17.19 -10.91
C ASN A 66 19.03 -18.21 -9.94
N LYS A 67 19.50 -17.76 -8.77
CA LYS A 67 20.08 -18.64 -7.74
C LYS A 67 19.03 -19.29 -6.85
N THR A 68 18.03 -18.53 -6.43
CA THR A 68 17.09 -18.95 -5.37
C THR A 68 15.74 -19.39 -5.91
N HIS A 69 15.40 -19.00 -7.13
CA HIS A 69 14.06 -19.06 -7.72
C HIS A 69 12.98 -18.44 -6.83
N ASN A 70 13.37 -17.51 -5.93
CA ASN A 70 12.45 -16.86 -5.02
C ASN A 70 11.68 -15.74 -5.76
N PRO A 71 10.34 -15.81 -5.86
CA PRO A 71 9.52 -14.81 -6.55
C PRO A 71 9.69 -13.38 -6.02
N SER A 72 10.12 -13.21 -4.76
CA SER A 72 10.37 -11.90 -4.14
C SER A 72 11.43 -11.06 -4.85
N PHE A 73 12.30 -11.66 -5.68
CA PHE A 73 13.29 -10.96 -6.49
C PHE A 73 12.79 -10.58 -7.90
N THR A 74 11.51 -10.79 -8.19
CA THR A 74 10.88 -10.36 -9.45
C THR A 74 10.03 -9.12 -9.21
N PHE A 75 9.77 -8.35 -10.27
CA PHE A 75 8.79 -7.26 -10.20
C PHE A 75 7.38 -7.85 -10.07
N ASP A 76 7.02 -8.76 -10.97
CA ASP A 76 5.65 -9.24 -11.11
C ASP A 76 5.20 -10.17 -9.98
N LEU A 77 6.05 -11.08 -9.49
CA LEU A 77 5.64 -12.17 -8.58
C LEU A 77 6.02 -11.91 -7.11
N ALA A 78 6.55 -10.74 -6.80
CA ALA A 78 6.72 -10.33 -5.41
C ALA A 78 5.34 -10.20 -4.73
N ALA A 79 5.23 -10.55 -3.45
CA ALA A 79 3.96 -10.58 -2.73
C ALA A 79 3.14 -9.28 -2.89
N ARG A 80 3.78 -8.12 -2.74
CA ARG A 80 3.13 -6.81 -2.94
C ARG A 80 2.70 -6.57 -4.40
N GLY A 81 3.46 -7.05 -5.38
CA GLY A 81 3.08 -6.98 -6.79
C GLY A 81 1.83 -7.81 -7.09
N GLU A 82 1.75 -9.02 -6.55
CA GLU A 82 0.57 -9.89 -6.63
C GLU A 82 -0.66 -9.25 -5.95
N ILE A 83 -0.47 -8.72 -4.73
CA ILE A 83 -1.55 -8.05 -3.97
C ILE A 83 -2.05 -6.82 -4.72
N PHE A 84 -1.17 -5.94 -5.22
CA PHE A 84 -1.60 -4.79 -6.02
C PHE A 84 -2.31 -5.21 -7.31
N ARG A 85 -1.86 -6.28 -7.97
CA ARG A 85 -2.52 -6.79 -9.18
C ARG A 85 -3.94 -7.27 -8.88
N ARG A 86 -4.16 -7.93 -7.75
CA ARG A 86 -5.49 -8.38 -7.30
C ARG A 86 -6.36 -7.22 -6.84
N ASP A 87 -5.82 -6.32 -6.01
CA ASP A 87 -6.62 -5.42 -5.17
C ASP A 87 -6.61 -3.95 -5.61
N SER A 88 -5.82 -3.54 -6.62
CA SER A 88 -5.73 -2.13 -7.02
C SER A 88 -7.08 -1.49 -7.39
N HIS A 89 -8.02 -2.28 -7.92
CA HIS A 89 -9.38 -1.85 -8.22
C HIS A 89 -10.16 -1.40 -6.97
N LEU A 90 -9.80 -1.90 -5.79
CA LEU A 90 -10.43 -1.56 -4.53
C LEU A 90 -10.16 -0.11 -4.11
N ALA A 91 -9.08 0.52 -4.59
CA ALA A 91 -8.77 1.94 -4.33
C ALA A 91 -9.83 2.92 -4.87
N ALA A 92 -10.83 2.42 -5.61
CA ALA A 92 -11.98 3.17 -6.09
C ALA A 92 -13.32 2.47 -5.82
N SER A 93 -13.32 1.36 -5.06
CA SER A 93 -14.50 0.55 -4.75
C SER A 93 -14.97 0.83 -3.33
N THR A 94 -16.22 1.27 -3.22
CA THR A 94 -16.72 1.96 -2.05
C THR A 94 -17.48 1.07 -1.07
N SER A 95 -17.73 -0.19 -1.45
CA SER A 95 -18.40 -1.19 -0.62
C SER A 95 -17.46 -2.30 -0.15
N GLU A 96 -16.51 -2.72 -0.97
CA GLU A 96 -15.71 -3.93 -0.72
C GLU A 96 -14.64 -3.74 0.35
N LEU A 97 -13.96 -2.59 0.43
CA LEU A 97 -12.98 -2.33 1.50
C LEU A 97 -13.62 -2.24 2.88
N ARG A 98 -14.86 -1.71 2.97
CA ARG A 98 -15.63 -1.66 4.22
C ARG A 98 -16.08 -3.05 4.68
N GLU A 99 -16.54 -3.90 3.75
CA GLU A 99 -16.89 -5.28 4.08
C GLU A 99 -15.65 -6.11 4.48
N LEU A 100 -14.49 -5.82 3.88
CA LEU A 100 -13.22 -6.48 4.18
C LEU A 100 -12.55 -6.08 5.51
N HIS A 101 -12.77 -4.86 5.99
CA HIS A 101 -12.07 -4.35 7.19
C HIS A 101 -12.94 -4.27 8.45
N VAL A 102 -14.28 -4.19 8.31
CA VAL A 102 -15.17 -3.97 9.47
C VAL A 102 -15.98 -5.21 9.82
N GLY A 103 -15.97 -6.27 9.01
CA GLY A 103 -16.82 -7.46 9.22
C GLY A 103 -18.32 -7.21 9.03
N ILE A 104 -18.72 -5.96 8.76
CA ILE A 104 -20.09 -5.58 8.45
C ILE A 104 -20.39 -6.04 7.03
N SER A 105 -20.71 -7.31 6.85
CA SER A 105 -21.43 -7.72 5.65
C SER A 105 -22.82 -7.06 5.65
N ALA A 106 -23.44 -6.91 4.49
CA ALA A 106 -24.86 -6.58 4.37
C ALA A 106 -25.80 -7.39 5.31
N LYS A 107 -25.37 -8.52 5.88
CA LYS A 107 -26.12 -9.27 6.91
C LYS A 107 -26.25 -8.54 8.26
N GLU A 108 -25.29 -7.72 8.67
CA GLU A 108 -25.34 -7.04 9.98
C GLU A 108 -26.20 -5.77 9.96
N CYS A 109 -26.38 -5.16 8.78
CA CYS A 109 -27.24 -3.99 8.59
C CYS A 109 -28.73 -4.34 8.83
N GLY A 110 -29.11 -5.61 8.73
CA GLY A 110 -30.52 -6.05 8.73
C GLY A 110 -31.32 -5.33 7.62
N MET A 111 -32.64 -5.50 7.57
CA MET A 111 -33.51 -4.75 6.64
C MET A 111 -33.63 -3.26 7.01
N ASN A 112 -32.58 -2.62 7.55
CA ASN A 112 -32.59 -1.23 7.93
C ASN A 112 -32.30 -0.34 6.71
N LEU A 113 -33.39 0.16 6.11
CA LEU A 113 -33.39 1.02 4.93
C LEU A 113 -32.52 2.30 5.07
N ASN A 114 -32.28 2.80 6.29
CA ASN A 114 -31.41 3.97 6.53
C ASN A 114 -29.92 3.64 6.47
N CYS A 115 -29.54 2.39 6.76
CA CYS A 115 -28.17 1.91 6.64
C CYS A 115 -27.87 1.55 5.18
N ILE A 116 -28.81 0.91 4.48
CA ILE A 116 -28.73 0.64 3.03
C ILE A 116 -28.63 1.94 2.21
N SER A 117 -29.50 2.92 2.47
CA SER A 117 -29.49 4.20 1.75
C SER A 117 -28.23 5.05 1.98
N ARG A 118 -27.48 4.83 3.08
CA ARG A 118 -26.14 5.41 3.30
C ARG A 118 -25.03 4.72 2.50
N MET A 119 -25.20 3.44 2.16
CA MET A 119 -24.30 2.72 1.26
C MET A 119 -24.50 3.12 -0.22
N GLU A 120 -25.68 3.63 -0.58
CA GLU A 120 -26.07 4.00 -1.95
C GLU A 120 -25.84 5.49 -2.32
N GLN A 121 -25.38 6.34 -1.40
CA GLN A 121 -25.10 7.74 -1.72
C GLN A 121 -23.83 7.88 -2.58
N PRO A 122 -23.82 8.75 -3.60
CA PRO A 122 -22.59 9.06 -4.33
C PRO A 122 -21.58 9.66 -3.37
N LEU A 123 -20.44 8.99 -3.25
CA LEU A 123 -19.44 9.34 -2.25
C LEU A 123 -18.75 10.66 -2.58
N SER A 124 -18.37 11.34 -1.52
CA SER A 124 -17.62 12.58 -1.61
C SER A 124 -16.23 12.30 -2.20
N THR A 125 -15.61 13.31 -2.79
CA THR A 125 -14.23 13.20 -3.29
C THR A 125 -13.21 12.85 -2.21
N SER A 126 -13.52 13.12 -0.92
CA SER A 126 -12.70 12.71 0.23
C SER A 126 -12.76 11.22 0.51
N ASP A 127 -13.91 10.57 0.32
CA ASP A 127 -14.07 9.15 0.65
C ASP A 127 -13.18 8.27 -0.24
N ARG A 128 -13.07 8.60 -1.53
CA ARG A 128 -12.20 7.87 -2.48
C ARG A 128 -10.71 8.00 -2.17
N VAL A 129 -10.29 9.06 -1.48
CA VAL A 129 -8.90 9.22 -1.02
C VAL A 129 -8.65 8.35 0.21
N MET A 130 -9.66 8.19 1.06
CA MET A 130 -9.61 7.27 2.19
C MET A 130 -9.53 5.82 1.71
N ASP A 131 -10.31 5.40 0.72
CA ASP A 131 -10.27 4.03 0.17
C ASP A 131 -8.85 3.64 -0.30
N LEU A 132 -8.16 4.54 -1.01
CA LEU A 132 -6.76 4.34 -1.38
C LEU A 132 -5.86 4.24 -0.14
N ALA A 133 -6.05 5.11 0.85
CA ALA A 133 -5.28 5.09 2.09
C ALA A 133 -5.48 3.77 2.86
N GLU A 134 -6.70 3.26 2.94
CA GLU A 134 -7.02 1.99 3.59
C GLU A 134 -6.42 0.81 2.83
N LEU A 135 -6.55 0.77 1.49
CA LEU A 135 -5.96 -0.28 0.68
C LEU A 135 -4.45 -0.39 0.93
N ILE A 136 -3.71 0.73 0.83
CA ILE A 136 -2.26 0.71 1.01
C ILE A 136 -1.83 0.52 2.47
N ARG A 137 -2.78 0.54 3.41
CA ARG A 137 -2.58 0.11 4.81
C ARG A 137 -2.91 -1.36 5.03
N SER A 138 -3.48 -2.07 4.07
CA SER A 138 -3.92 -3.44 4.28
C SER A 138 -2.77 -4.39 4.65
N ASN A 139 -3.04 -5.22 5.65
CA ASN A 139 -2.18 -6.31 6.06
C ASN A 139 -3.02 -7.49 6.56
N ARG A 140 -3.33 -8.39 5.63
CA ARG A 140 -4.13 -9.59 5.87
C ARG A 140 -3.24 -10.83 5.97
N TYR A 141 -2.05 -10.72 6.57
CA TYR A 141 -1.02 -11.76 6.43
C TYR A 141 -1.43 -13.16 6.91
N THR A 142 -2.37 -13.24 7.84
CA THR A 142 -2.94 -14.49 8.36
C THR A 142 -3.84 -15.21 7.36
N GLU A 143 -4.46 -14.48 6.43
CA GLU A 143 -5.47 -14.98 5.48
C GLU A 143 -5.02 -14.90 4.02
N ASP A 144 -4.18 -13.92 3.67
CA ASP A 144 -3.77 -13.64 2.30
C ASP A 144 -2.71 -14.64 1.83
N PRO A 145 -2.99 -15.49 0.82
CA PRO A 145 -2.04 -16.49 0.35
C PRO A 145 -0.74 -15.90 -0.18
N PHE A 146 -0.75 -14.64 -0.66
CA PHE A 146 0.46 -13.97 -1.13
C PHE A 146 1.38 -13.54 0.02
N SER A 147 0.82 -13.31 1.21
CA SER A 147 1.59 -12.95 2.40
C SER A 147 2.30 -14.16 3.03
N ARG A 148 1.88 -15.40 2.70
CA ARG A 148 2.52 -16.65 3.19
C ARG A 148 2.68 -16.70 4.71
N SER A 149 1.70 -16.18 5.44
CA SER A 149 1.74 -16.06 6.91
C SER A 149 2.88 -15.19 7.45
N ASP A 150 3.54 -14.39 6.60
CA ASP A 150 4.57 -13.45 6.99
C ASP A 150 3.99 -12.01 7.03
N PRO A 151 3.95 -11.36 8.20
CA PRO A 151 3.38 -10.02 8.34
C PRO A 151 4.18 -8.93 7.62
N THR A 152 5.38 -9.24 7.12
CA THR A 152 6.19 -8.34 6.29
C THR A 152 5.88 -8.41 4.80
N LEU A 153 5.13 -9.43 4.35
CA LEU A 153 4.75 -9.66 2.95
C LEU A 153 3.37 -9.08 2.59
N ALA A 154 2.94 -8.05 3.30
CA ALA A 154 1.72 -7.28 3.04
C ALA A 154 2.02 -5.91 2.40
N LEU A 155 0.98 -5.16 2.00
CA LEU A 155 1.16 -3.78 1.51
C LEU A 155 1.73 -2.87 2.61
N CYS A 156 1.17 -2.96 3.83
CA CYS A 156 1.68 -2.26 5.00
C CYS A 156 2.24 -3.26 6.02
N ALA A 157 3.53 -3.57 5.87
CA ALA A 157 4.26 -4.56 6.67
C ALA A 157 4.20 -4.30 8.20
N ARG A 158 4.15 -5.39 8.98
CA ARG A 158 4.19 -5.43 10.45
C ARG A 158 5.30 -6.38 10.95
N GLY A 159 6.56 -5.96 10.85
CA GLY A 159 7.69 -6.83 11.26
C GLY A 159 7.77 -7.09 12.76
N ASP A 160 7.06 -6.31 13.56
CA ASP A 160 6.90 -6.50 14.99
C ASP A 160 6.06 -7.74 15.35
N LEU A 161 5.34 -8.31 14.38
CA LEU A 161 4.51 -9.49 14.51
C LEU A 161 5.17 -10.77 13.96
N SER A 162 6.39 -10.73 13.41
CA SER A 162 7.05 -11.90 12.81
C SER A 162 7.45 -12.94 13.85
N ASP A 163 7.01 -14.20 13.70
CA ASP A 163 7.19 -15.27 14.71
C ASP A 163 8.65 -15.61 15.09
N GLY A 164 9.62 -15.33 14.21
CA GLY A 164 11.03 -15.70 14.45
C GLY A 164 11.89 -14.60 15.07
N THR A 165 11.97 -13.45 14.40
CA THR A 165 12.80 -12.32 14.85
C THR A 165 11.99 -11.04 14.70
N PRO A 166 11.11 -10.71 15.65
CA PRO A 166 10.31 -9.51 15.55
C PRO A 166 11.20 -8.26 15.55
N LEU A 167 11.08 -7.46 14.49
CA LEU A 167 11.83 -6.21 14.34
C LEU A 167 10.86 -5.04 14.44
N ALA A 168 11.28 -3.94 15.09
CA ALA A 168 10.55 -2.68 15.09
C ALA A 168 10.68 -2.00 13.71
N ASN A 169 10.18 -2.66 12.67
CA ASN A 169 10.19 -2.20 11.28
C ASN A 169 8.85 -2.52 10.60
N GLY A 170 8.67 -1.92 9.43
CA GLY A 170 7.45 -2.06 8.65
C GLY A 170 6.94 -0.71 8.19
N CYS A 171 5.65 -0.70 7.86
CA CYS A 171 4.94 0.48 7.42
C CYS A 171 4.44 1.27 8.64
N TYR A 172 4.80 2.55 8.74
CA TYR A 172 4.50 3.41 9.90
C TYR A 172 3.81 4.72 9.50
N ASP A 173 3.46 4.89 8.23
CA ASP A 173 2.65 6.00 7.79
C ASP A 173 1.88 5.66 6.51
N THR A 174 0.96 6.53 6.15
CA THR A 174 0.27 6.51 4.87
C THR A 174 -0.09 7.93 4.49
N LYS A 175 0.15 8.29 3.23
CA LYS A 175 -0.22 9.58 2.66
C LYS A 175 -0.97 9.32 1.36
N ALA A 176 -2.17 9.88 1.22
CA ALA A 176 -2.99 9.72 0.03
C ALA A 176 -3.55 11.07 -0.41
N THR A 177 -3.69 11.25 -1.73
CA THR A 177 -4.31 12.44 -2.30
C THR A 177 -4.86 12.14 -3.70
N ASN A 178 -5.59 13.09 -4.28
CA ASN A 178 -6.09 13.00 -5.66
C ASN A 178 -6.03 14.38 -6.36
N TYR A 179 -6.51 14.43 -7.60
CA TYR A 179 -6.53 15.67 -8.37
C TYR A 179 -7.39 16.78 -7.74
N SER A 180 -8.65 16.49 -7.40
CA SER A 180 -9.57 17.54 -6.95
C SER A 180 -9.29 18.03 -5.53
N TRP A 181 -8.83 17.15 -4.64
CA TRP A 181 -8.54 17.46 -3.24
C TRP A 181 -7.09 17.90 -3.05
N GLY A 182 -6.15 17.16 -3.64
CA GLY A 182 -4.72 17.41 -3.49
C GLY A 182 -4.19 18.49 -4.37
N TYR A 183 -4.29 18.27 -5.67
CA TYR A 183 -3.68 19.18 -6.63
C TYR A 183 -4.35 20.55 -6.62
N GLN A 184 -5.69 20.59 -6.60
CA GLN A 184 -6.43 21.85 -6.64
C GLN A 184 -6.49 22.60 -5.30
N HIS A 185 -6.34 21.90 -4.15
CA HIS A 185 -6.55 22.52 -2.82
C HIS A 185 -5.41 22.27 -1.82
N MET A 186 -4.30 21.67 -2.23
CA MET A 186 -3.13 21.38 -1.39
C MET A 186 -3.45 20.55 -0.15
N ARG A 187 -4.23 19.48 -0.32
CA ARG A 187 -4.65 18.60 0.79
C ARG A 187 -4.18 17.16 0.64
N SER A 188 -4.05 16.46 1.75
CA SER A 188 -3.74 15.03 1.77
C SER A 188 -4.36 14.38 3.00
N VAL A 189 -4.73 13.12 2.88
CA VAL A 189 -4.97 12.23 4.02
C VAL A 189 -3.62 11.76 4.52
N ILE A 190 -3.38 11.87 5.82
CA ILE A 190 -2.17 11.39 6.47
C ILE A 190 -2.59 10.55 7.67
N GLN A 191 -2.09 9.32 7.74
CA GLN A 191 -2.22 8.47 8.91
C GLN A 191 -0.83 8.05 9.36
N ALA A 192 -0.47 8.37 10.60
CA ALA A 192 0.79 7.95 11.22
C ALA A 192 0.56 6.69 12.07
N GLY A 193 1.61 5.89 12.22
CA GLY A 193 1.64 4.66 13.01
C GLY A 193 1.49 3.38 12.17
N PRO A 194 1.90 2.23 12.74
CA PRO A 194 1.69 0.92 12.14
C PRO A 194 0.24 0.61 11.82
N THR A 195 0.01 -0.27 10.84
CA THR A 195 -1.35 -0.58 10.40
C THR A 195 -2.12 -1.43 11.41
N MET A 196 -3.41 -1.14 11.49
CA MET A 196 -4.46 -1.95 12.15
C MET A 196 -5.47 -2.48 11.11
N TYR A 197 -5.20 -2.28 9.82
CA TYR A 197 -6.09 -2.68 8.72
C TYR A 197 -5.82 -4.14 8.33
N GLY A 198 -6.33 -5.05 9.14
CA GLY A 198 -6.18 -6.48 8.95
C GLY A 198 -6.87 -7.29 10.05
N PRO A 199 -7.10 -8.60 9.83
CA PRO A 199 -7.69 -9.48 10.83
C PRO A 199 -6.87 -9.47 12.11
N ASP A 200 -7.51 -9.14 13.22
CA ASP A 200 -6.94 -9.15 14.57
C ASP A 200 -5.67 -8.28 14.77
N LEU A 201 -5.40 -7.31 13.88
CA LEU A 201 -4.29 -6.39 14.04
C LEU A 201 -4.56 -5.37 15.15
N LYS A 202 -3.76 -5.46 16.21
CA LYS A 202 -3.77 -4.49 17.30
C LYS A 202 -2.90 -3.27 17.00
N PRO A 203 -3.19 -2.11 17.62
CA PRO A 203 -2.24 -0.99 17.70
C PRO A 203 -0.84 -1.49 18.10
N PHE A 204 0.19 -0.90 17.51
CA PHE A 204 1.56 -1.16 17.95
C PHE A 204 1.80 -0.48 19.29
N ASN A 205 2.44 -1.16 20.23
CA ASN A 205 2.69 -0.65 21.56
C ASN A 205 4.17 -0.85 21.92
N TRP A 206 4.90 0.24 22.19
CA TRP A 206 6.35 0.18 22.48
C TRP A 206 6.64 -0.63 23.74
N GLU A 207 5.91 -0.41 24.83
CA GLU A 207 6.07 -1.18 26.05
C GLU A 207 5.82 -2.69 25.85
N GLU A 208 4.78 -3.07 25.11
CA GLU A 208 4.54 -4.49 24.80
C GLU A 208 5.64 -5.08 23.92
N TYR A 209 6.12 -4.32 22.94
CA TYR A 209 7.20 -4.73 22.05
C TYR A 209 8.52 -4.94 22.81
N GLU A 210 8.84 -4.07 23.77
CA GLU A 210 10.06 -4.16 24.59
C GLU A 210 9.98 -5.24 25.66
N LYS A 211 8.78 -5.53 26.20
CA LYS A 211 8.55 -6.62 27.17
C LYS A 211 8.71 -8.02 26.54
N LYS A 212 8.52 -8.17 25.22
CA LYS A 212 8.75 -9.43 24.50
C LYS A 212 10.25 -9.73 24.35
N GLU A 213 10.79 -10.45 25.35
CA GLU A 213 12.11 -11.09 25.44
C GLU A 213 13.36 -10.25 25.08
N ASN A 214 14.22 -9.97 26.08
CA ASN A 214 15.66 -9.62 25.94
C ASN A 214 16.05 -8.60 24.85
N ARG A 215 15.14 -7.71 24.46
CA ARG A 215 15.41 -6.64 23.49
C ARG A 215 16.13 -5.49 24.16
N THR A 216 17.10 -4.94 23.46
CA THR A 216 17.63 -3.63 23.80
C THR A 216 16.53 -2.61 23.57
N ALA A 217 16.15 -1.86 24.60
CA ALA A 217 15.14 -0.81 24.49
C ALA A 217 15.52 0.14 23.35
N ALA A 218 14.61 0.33 22.40
CA ALA A 218 14.83 1.23 21.28
C ALA A 218 14.46 2.63 21.76
N SER A 219 15.34 3.62 21.61
CA SER A 219 14.99 4.97 22.02
C SER A 219 13.87 5.52 21.13
N HIS A 220 12.71 5.77 21.72
CA HIS A 220 11.53 6.34 21.07
C HIS A 220 11.05 7.62 21.78
N ARG A 221 12.00 8.40 22.32
CA ARG A 221 11.70 9.63 23.08
C ARG A 221 10.86 10.61 22.25
N GLY A 222 9.71 11.01 22.79
CA GLY A 222 8.79 11.94 22.13
C GLY A 222 7.80 11.26 21.18
N LEU A 223 7.87 9.93 21.01
CA LEU A 223 6.83 9.15 20.34
C LEU A 223 5.78 8.67 21.36
N PRO A 224 4.50 8.61 20.97
CA PRO A 224 3.47 7.93 21.76
C PRO A 224 3.85 6.46 22.00
N ASN A 225 3.41 5.91 23.12
CA ASN A 225 3.57 4.49 23.39
C ASN A 225 2.69 3.62 22.48
N GLU A 226 1.47 4.10 22.17
CA GLU A 226 0.45 3.47 21.30
C GLU A 226 -0.12 4.49 20.31
#